data_AF-A0A8H3VB21-F1
#
_entry.id   AF-A0A8H3VB21-F1
#
_cell.length_a   1.000
_cell.length_b   1.000
_cell.length_c   1.000
_cell.angle_alpha   90.00
_cell.angle_beta   90.00
_cell.angle_gamma   90.00
#
_symmetry.space_group_name_H-M   'P 1'
#
loop_
_entity.id
_entity.type
_entity.pdbx_description
1 polymer ?
#
loop_
_entity_poly.entity_id
_entity_poly.type
_entity_poly.pdbx_seq_one_letter_code
_entity_poly.pdbx_strand_id
1 'polypeptide(L)'
;MRDRLNEEPFRISDAAIGAVVGFMCHDIFGDRVEHWLQHREGIITMISLRGGIDTINSNKQLRVSVSWVDIRGAYVYDVRCQFPMPPSAWGCALEDCAGLLHRPSSDNIILKALRRRGAQLTTFTDILADLIDCSVATNGGGWTQNIIHRLLSYRPLIEAAENEYLIPNAQEACRLGALLYIAPIWRKFGAAPVVTTVLVRKLLAQILVAPMDWGELGLLRAWVLAVGALEAENGHVFRKFTEMLAQHLIERHVLSWEQIFPSLEAVIWMKESLAGAEGRLSEAINHLLQHDL
;
A
#
# COMPACT_ATOMS: atom_id res chain seq x y z
N MET A 1 -19.58 28.53 20.17
CA MET A 1 -19.28 27.49 19.15
C MET A 1 -20.41 26.48 19.04
N ARG A 2 -20.96 25.95 20.16
CA ARG A 2 -22.14 25.07 20.13
C ARG A 2 -23.38 25.67 19.44
N ASP A 3 -23.70 26.94 19.69
CA ASP A 3 -24.92 27.54 19.11
C ASP A 3 -24.81 27.77 17.59
N ARG A 4 -23.60 28.04 17.08
CA ARG A 4 -23.32 28.19 15.64
C ARG A 4 -23.37 26.88 14.86
N LEU A 5 -23.19 25.74 15.54
CA LEU A 5 -23.33 24.42 14.93
C LEU A 5 -24.78 24.10 14.56
N ASN A 6 -25.76 24.89 15.00
CA ASN A 6 -27.17 24.69 14.66
C ASN A 6 -27.61 25.44 13.40
N GLU A 7 -26.78 26.34 12.88
CA GLU A 7 -27.02 27.07 11.64
C GLU A 7 -26.57 26.23 10.45
N GLU A 8 -27.49 25.90 9.55
CA GLU A 8 -27.23 25.05 8.37
C GLU A 8 -26.05 25.53 7.50
N PRO A 9 -25.87 26.83 7.20
CA PRO A 9 -24.73 27.31 6.40
C PRO A 9 -23.38 27.08 7.08
N PHE A 10 -23.35 27.09 8.43
CA PHE A 10 -22.13 26.88 9.18
C PHE A 10 -21.73 25.40 9.18
N ARG A 11 -22.70 24.47 9.24
CA ARG A 11 -22.49 23.01 9.29
C ARG A 11 -21.70 22.47 8.10
N ILE A 12 -21.81 23.10 6.93
CA ILE A 12 -21.11 22.69 5.70
C ILE A 12 -19.96 23.62 5.31
N SER A 13 -19.64 24.60 6.16
CA SER A 13 -18.55 25.54 5.92
C SER A 13 -17.17 24.87 5.90
N ASP A 14 -16.19 25.52 5.28
CA ASP A 14 -14.78 25.10 5.32
C ASP A 14 -14.28 24.92 6.75
N ALA A 15 -14.70 25.80 7.67
CA ALA A 15 -14.31 25.75 9.06
C ALA A 15 -14.87 24.51 9.78
N ALA A 16 -16.14 24.16 9.52
CA ALA A 16 -16.76 22.98 10.10
C ALA A 16 -16.14 21.69 9.55
N ILE A 17 -15.97 21.58 8.23
CA ILE A 17 -15.30 20.42 7.60
C ILE A 17 -13.87 20.32 8.11
N GLY A 18 -13.12 21.43 8.14
CA GLY A 18 -11.76 21.48 8.64
C GLY A 18 -11.65 21.04 10.11
N ALA A 19 -12.63 21.38 10.95
CA ALA A 19 -12.67 20.91 12.33
C ALA A 19 -12.84 19.38 12.42
N VAL A 20 -13.75 18.80 11.63
CA VAL A 20 -13.94 17.33 11.60
C VAL A 20 -12.70 16.62 11.04
N VAL A 21 -12.08 17.15 9.98
CA VAL A 21 -10.80 16.64 9.46
C VAL A 21 -9.71 16.69 10.53
N GLY A 22 -9.65 17.78 11.31
CA GLY A 22 -8.73 17.91 12.44
C GLY A 22 -8.93 16.82 13.50
N PHE A 23 -10.18 16.47 13.82
CA PHE A 23 -10.47 15.35 14.72
C PHE A 23 -10.07 14.00 14.13
N MET A 24 -10.31 13.77 12.83
CA MET A 24 -9.85 12.55 12.14
C MET A 24 -8.33 12.41 12.18
N CYS A 25 -7.59 13.50 11.93
CA CYS A 25 -6.13 13.52 12.12
C CYS A 25 -5.77 13.10 13.55
N HIS A 26 -6.37 13.76 14.54
CA HIS A 26 -6.08 13.51 15.95
C HIS A 26 -6.38 12.06 16.38
N ASP A 27 -7.41 11.43 15.83
CA ASP A 27 -7.73 10.03 16.12
C ASP A 27 -6.79 9.03 15.45
N ILE A 28 -6.32 9.33 14.23
CA ILE A 28 -5.27 8.55 13.56
C ILE A 28 -3.96 8.59 14.36
N PHE A 29 -3.60 9.76 14.92
CA PHE A 29 -2.38 9.91 15.71
C PHE A 29 -2.52 9.43 17.17
N GLY A 30 -3.72 9.48 17.72
CA GLY A 30 -4.02 9.14 19.12
C GLY A 30 -4.46 7.70 19.36
N ASP A 31 -4.23 6.80 18.39
CA ASP A 31 -4.61 5.37 18.43
C ASP A 31 -6.10 5.11 18.71
N ARG A 32 -6.97 6.05 18.29
CA ARG A 32 -8.44 5.92 18.34
C ARG A 32 -9.01 5.75 16.95
N VAL A 33 -8.36 4.90 16.15
CA VAL A 33 -8.69 4.73 14.74
C VAL A 33 -10.14 4.26 14.55
N GLU A 34 -10.75 3.62 15.55
CA GLU A 34 -12.17 3.24 15.52
C GLU A 34 -13.12 4.43 15.38
N HIS A 35 -12.78 5.58 15.98
CA HIS A 35 -13.58 6.80 15.86
C HIS A 35 -13.47 7.44 14.47
N TRP A 36 -12.40 7.13 13.72
CA TRP A 36 -12.24 7.60 12.35
C TRP A 36 -13.41 7.18 11.46
N LEU A 37 -13.98 5.98 11.65
CA LEU A 37 -15.14 5.53 10.88
C LEU A 37 -16.36 6.45 11.09
N GLN A 38 -16.62 6.86 12.34
CA GLN A 38 -17.72 7.78 12.65
C GLN A 38 -17.49 9.16 12.01
N HIS A 39 -16.27 9.68 12.13
CA HIS A 39 -15.92 10.96 11.53
C HIS A 39 -15.91 10.93 10.00
N ARG A 40 -15.51 9.80 9.39
CA ARG A 40 -15.56 9.57 7.94
C ARG A 40 -16.98 9.71 7.43
N GLU A 41 -17.95 9.03 8.04
CA GLU A 41 -19.37 9.14 7.64
C GLU A 41 -19.91 10.57 7.83
N GLY A 42 -19.46 11.25 8.89
CA GLY A 42 -19.74 12.68 9.10
C GLY A 42 -19.25 13.55 7.94
N ILE A 43 -17.99 13.41 7.54
CA ILE A 43 -17.41 14.18 6.42
C ILE A 43 -18.10 13.86 5.10
N ILE A 44 -18.40 12.58 4.83
CA ILE A 44 -19.15 12.17 3.63
C ILE A 44 -20.46 12.94 3.55
N THR A 45 -21.21 12.94 4.65
CA THR A 45 -22.50 13.61 4.73
C THR A 45 -22.34 15.12 4.52
N MET A 46 -21.39 15.76 5.21
CA MET A 46 -21.16 17.21 5.09
C MET A 46 -20.77 17.62 3.67
N ILE A 47 -19.88 16.87 3.02
CA ILE A 47 -19.43 17.15 1.65
C ILE A 47 -20.57 16.90 0.65
N SER A 48 -21.36 15.83 0.85
CA SER A 48 -22.54 15.57 0.03
C SER A 48 -23.56 16.71 0.13
N LEU A 49 -23.87 17.18 1.34
CA LEU A 49 -24.80 18.30 1.57
C LEU A 49 -24.31 19.61 0.95
N ARG A 50 -22.98 19.79 0.89
CA ARG A 50 -22.38 20.95 0.25
C ARG A 50 -22.46 20.92 -1.28
N GLY A 51 -22.78 19.77 -1.89
CA GLY A 51 -22.83 19.58 -3.34
C GLY A 51 -21.63 18.85 -3.94
N GLY A 52 -20.84 18.16 -3.10
CA GLY A 52 -19.73 17.30 -3.54
C GLY A 52 -18.34 17.84 -3.20
N ILE A 53 -17.33 16.98 -3.38
CA ILE A 53 -15.94 17.27 -2.98
C ILE A 53 -15.33 18.47 -3.72
N ASP A 54 -15.78 18.74 -4.95
CA ASP A 54 -15.22 19.83 -5.75
C ASP A 54 -15.56 21.22 -5.20
N THR A 55 -16.56 21.32 -4.34
CA THR A 55 -16.98 22.56 -3.67
C THR A 55 -15.96 23.09 -2.67
N ILE A 56 -14.94 22.30 -2.33
CA ILE A 56 -13.79 22.70 -1.51
C ILE A 56 -12.48 22.85 -2.31
N ASN A 57 -12.51 22.69 -3.65
CA ASN A 57 -11.29 22.81 -4.48
C ASN A 57 -10.65 24.21 -4.45
N SER A 58 -11.44 25.25 -4.19
CA SER A 58 -10.93 26.63 -4.01
C SER A 58 -10.05 26.76 -2.76
N ASN A 59 -10.28 25.93 -1.74
CA ASN A 59 -9.46 25.82 -0.55
C ASN A 59 -8.54 24.60 -0.65
N LYS A 60 -7.39 24.78 -1.32
CA LYS A 60 -6.45 23.70 -1.62
C LYS A 60 -5.97 22.97 -0.36
N GLN A 61 -5.72 23.69 0.73
CA GLN A 61 -5.27 23.11 2.00
C GLN A 61 -6.35 22.19 2.57
N LEU A 62 -7.59 22.66 2.65
CA LEU A 62 -8.70 21.83 3.12
C LEU A 62 -8.89 20.60 2.23
N ARG A 63 -8.85 20.78 0.91
CA ARG A 63 -9.00 19.69 -0.08
C ARG A 63 -7.93 18.61 0.08
N VAL A 64 -6.68 19.01 0.33
CA VAL A 64 -5.56 18.10 0.62
C VAL A 64 -5.78 17.39 1.94
N SER A 65 -6.13 18.13 3.00
CA SER A 65 -6.31 17.55 4.32
C SER A 65 -7.44 16.51 4.34
N VAL A 66 -8.57 16.77 3.65
CA VAL A 66 -9.67 15.81 3.50
C VAL A 66 -9.18 14.52 2.83
N SER A 67 -8.50 14.61 1.68
CA SER A 67 -7.97 13.41 1.03
C SER A 67 -6.92 12.70 1.87
N TRP A 68 -6.10 13.45 2.61
CA TRP A 68 -5.02 12.87 3.42
C TRP A 68 -5.57 12.01 4.55
N VAL A 69 -6.55 12.53 5.30
CA VAL A 69 -7.19 11.77 6.39
C VAL A 69 -8.01 10.60 5.88
N ASP A 70 -8.61 10.74 4.69
CA ASP A 70 -9.35 9.65 4.04
C ASP A 70 -8.39 8.51 3.66
N ILE A 71 -7.31 8.79 2.94
CA ILE A 71 -6.30 7.80 2.57
C ILE A 71 -5.70 7.12 3.81
N ARG A 72 -5.35 7.90 4.84
CA ARG A 72 -4.71 7.37 6.06
C ARG A 72 -5.60 6.37 6.78
N GLY A 73 -6.88 6.69 7.01
CA GLY A 73 -7.77 5.72 7.66
C GLY A 73 -8.19 4.59 6.73
N ALA A 74 -8.38 4.87 5.43
CA ALA A 74 -8.69 3.84 4.44
C ALA A 74 -7.56 2.79 4.34
N TYR A 75 -6.30 3.23 4.48
CA TYR A 75 -5.13 2.36 4.56
C TYR A 75 -5.18 1.43 5.77
N VAL A 76 -5.50 1.95 6.96
CA VAL A 76 -5.57 1.15 8.21
C VAL A 76 -6.62 0.05 8.12
N TYR A 77 -7.78 0.34 7.54
CA TYR A 77 -8.87 -0.63 7.41
C TYR A 77 -8.84 -1.44 6.11
N ASP A 78 -7.93 -1.10 5.19
CA ASP A 78 -7.89 -1.59 3.82
C ASP A 78 -9.27 -1.51 3.13
N VAL A 79 -9.84 -0.30 3.13
CA VAL A 79 -11.09 0.05 2.45
C VAL A 79 -10.82 1.02 1.31
N ARG A 80 -11.79 1.21 0.40
CA ARG A 80 -11.64 2.20 -0.67
C ARG A 80 -11.61 3.61 -0.08
N CYS A 81 -10.74 4.45 -0.64
CA CYS A 81 -10.82 5.89 -0.41
C CYS A 81 -12.19 6.38 -0.87
N GLN A 82 -12.78 7.28 -0.09
CA GLN A 82 -14.08 7.84 -0.39
C GLN A 82 -14.00 9.00 -1.38
N PHE A 83 -12.92 9.75 -1.32
CA PHE A 83 -12.74 10.94 -2.13
C PHE A 83 -11.72 10.69 -3.24
N PRO A 84 -11.91 11.30 -4.43
CA PRO A 84 -10.90 11.28 -5.47
C PRO A 84 -9.65 12.05 -5.02
N MET A 85 -8.55 11.86 -5.74
CA MET A 85 -7.33 12.62 -5.50
C MET A 85 -7.52 14.13 -5.78
N PRO A 86 -6.85 15.01 -5.02
CA PRO A 86 -6.89 16.43 -5.28
C PRO A 86 -6.20 16.74 -6.63
N PRO A 87 -6.83 17.50 -7.55
CA PRO A 87 -6.34 17.65 -8.93
C PRO A 87 -4.93 18.24 -9.15
N SER A 88 -4.29 18.82 -8.11
CA SER A 88 -3.02 19.55 -8.28
C SER A 88 -2.09 19.54 -7.06
N ALA A 89 -2.43 18.82 -5.99
CA ALA A 89 -1.75 19.00 -4.70
C ALA A 89 -0.76 17.88 -4.34
N TRP A 90 -0.96 16.70 -4.91
CA TRP A 90 0.00 15.61 -4.85
C TRP A 90 0.34 15.31 -6.29
N GLY A 91 1.40 15.98 -6.76
CA GLY A 91 1.88 15.91 -8.14
C GLY A 91 1.82 14.49 -8.67
N CYS A 92 1.50 14.33 -9.96
CA CYS A 92 1.47 13.02 -10.57
C CYS A 92 2.82 12.35 -10.28
N ALA A 93 2.82 11.16 -9.68
CA ALA A 93 4.06 10.47 -9.31
C ALA A 93 5.01 10.31 -10.54
N LEU A 94 4.43 10.40 -11.74
CA LEU A 94 5.09 10.44 -13.04
C LEU A 94 5.81 11.74 -13.39
N GLU A 95 5.41 12.90 -12.87
CA GLU A 95 6.10 14.19 -13.11
C GLU A 95 7.45 14.22 -12.40
N ASP A 96 7.52 13.72 -11.16
CA ASP A 96 8.77 13.55 -10.42
C ASP A 96 9.67 12.49 -11.08
N CYS A 97 9.08 11.45 -11.69
CA CYS A 97 9.81 10.43 -12.45
C CYS A 97 10.14 10.84 -13.89
N ALA A 98 9.61 11.96 -14.40
CA ALA A 98 9.77 12.38 -15.79
C ALA A 98 11.22 12.72 -16.16
N GLY A 99 12.06 13.02 -15.15
CA GLY A 99 13.50 13.25 -15.32
C GLY A 99 14.34 11.98 -15.45
N LEU A 100 13.76 10.78 -15.29
CA LEU A 100 14.50 9.53 -15.45
C LEU A 100 14.78 9.26 -16.94
N LEU A 101 16.06 9.29 -17.32
CA LEU A 101 16.53 8.92 -18.68
C LEU A 101 16.11 7.50 -19.09
N HIS A 102 15.92 6.62 -18.10
CA HIS A 102 15.44 5.26 -18.29
C HIS A 102 14.48 4.90 -17.15
N ARG A 103 13.25 4.45 -17.48
CA ARG A 103 12.29 3.98 -16.47
C ARG A 103 12.69 2.61 -15.95
N PRO A 104 12.95 2.43 -14.65
CA PRO A 104 13.27 1.11 -14.07
C PRO A 104 12.21 0.03 -14.39
N SER A 105 10.94 0.43 -14.51
CA SER A 105 9.83 -0.44 -14.89
C SER A 105 9.94 -1.04 -16.30
N SER A 106 10.69 -0.42 -17.22
CA SER A 106 10.90 -0.96 -18.57
C SER A 106 11.67 -2.28 -18.54
N ASP A 107 12.68 -2.36 -17.66
CA ASP A 107 13.58 -3.50 -17.57
C ASP A 107 13.27 -4.49 -16.45
N ASN A 108 12.33 -4.15 -15.57
CA ASN A 108 11.95 -4.96 -14.43
C ASN A 108 11.52 -6.38 -14.83
N ILE A 109 12.12 -7.38 -14.18
CA ILE A 109 11.93 -8.80 -14.46
C ILE A 109 10.49 -9.27 -14.24
N ILE A 110 9.81 -8.74 -13.21
CA ILE A 110 8.42 -9.09 -12.89
C ILE A 110 7.48 -8.51 -13.94
N LEU A 111 7.67 -7.24 -14.33
CA LEU A 111 6.88 -6.64 -15.39
C LEU A 111 7.10 -7.35 -16.73
N LYS A 112 8.34 -7.73 -17.07
CA LYS A 112 8.62 -8.55 -18.26
C LYS A 112 7.91 -9.91 -18.20
N ALA A 113 7.87 -10.58 -17.04
CA ALA A 113 7.14 -11.84 -16.87
C ALA A 113 5.62 -11.65 -17.01
N LEU A 114 5.05 -10.59 -16.42
CA LEU A 114 3.63 -10.25 -16.56
C LEU A 114 3.26 -9.93 -18.02
N ARG A 115 4.09 -9.15 -18.72
CA ARG A 115 3.89 -8.82 -20.14
C ARG A 115 3.94 -10.05 -21.05
N ARG A 116 4.82 -11.02 -20.76
CA ARG A 116 4.89 -12.31 -21.49
C ARG A 116 3.64 -13.16 -21.31
N ARG A 117 2.95 -13.03 -20.17
CA ARG A 117 1.68 -13.70 -19.86
C ARG A 117 0.44 -12.98 -20.42
N GLY A 118 0.62 -11.96 -21.26
CA GLY A 118 -0.50 -11.22 -21.86
C GLY A 118 -1.08 -10.11 -20.97
N ALA A 119 -0.54 -9.86 -19.78
CA ALA A 119 -0.99 -8.79 -18.89
C ALA A 119 -0.55 -7.37 -19.32
N GLN A 120 -0.22 -7.18 -20.61
CA GLN A 120 0.08 -5.86 -21.13
C GLN A 120 -1.21 -5.02 -21.01
N LEU A 121 -1.18 -3.93 -20.25
CA LEU A 121 -2.27 -2.94 -20.07
C LEU A 121 -3.35 -3.30 -19.04
N THR A 122 -3.01 -3.99 -17.95
CA THR A 122 -3.93 -4.08 -16.79
C THR A 122 -3.71 -2.92 -15.81
N THR A 123 -4.77 -2.51 -15.10
CA THR A 123 -4.67 -1.52 -14.02
C THR A 123 -3.61 -1.92 -12.99
N PHE A 124 -3.52 -3.21 -12.66
CA PHE A 124 -2.50 -3.73 -11.75
C PHE A 124 -1.07 -3.52 -12.27
N THR A 125 -0.79 -3.86 -13.53
CA THR A 125 0.55 -3.69 -14.11
C THR A 125 0.98 -2.22 -14.15
N ASP A 126 0.03 -1.30 -14.37
CA ASP A 126 0.31 0.13 -14.37
C ASP A 126 0.58 0.66 -12.95
N ILE A 127 -0.13 0.16 -11.94
CA ILE A 127 0.14 0.52 -10.54
C ILE A 127 1.53 0.01 -10.13
N LEU A 128 1.86 -1.23 -10.50
CA LEU A 128 3.14 -1.83 -10.16
C LEU A 128 4.32 -1.13 -10.85
N ALA A 129 4.16 -0.73 -12.13
CA ALA A 129 5.16 0.04 -12.85
C ALA A 129 5.44 1.40 -12.20
N ASP A 130 4.38 2.13 -11.82
CA ASP A 130 4.55 3.41 -11.12
C ASP A 130 5.20 3.22 -9.75
N LEU A 131 4.87 2.15 -9.02
CA LEU A 131 5.51 1.83 -7.74
C LEU A 131 7.00 1.57 -7.92
N ILE A 132 7.40 0.80 -8.93
CA ILE A 132 8.80 0.55 -9.26
C ILE A 132 9.53 1.87 -9.57
N ASP A 133 8.98 2.68 -10.48
CA ASP A 133 9.63 3.91 -10.93
C ASP A 133 9.78 4.92 -9.77
N CYS A 134 8.73 5.11 -8.97
CA CYS A 134 8.73 6.05 -7.85
C CYS A 134 9.64 5.60 -6.69
N SER A 135 9.79 4.29 -6.49
CA SER A 135 10.66 3.73 -5.45
C SER A 135 12.14 3.99 -5.74
N VAL A 136 12.51 4.20 -7.00
CA VAL A 136 13.89 4.52 -7.42
C VAL A 136 14.12 6.02 -7.55
N ALA A 137 13.12 6.77 -8.04
CA ALA A 137 13.30 8.16 -8.45
C ALA A 137 13.36 9.19 -7.30
N THR A 138 12.91 8.85 -6.09
CA THR A 138 12.54 9.88 -5.11
C THR A 138 13.31 9.79 -3.79
N ASN A 139 13.81 10.94 -3.33
CA ASN A 139 14.34 11.14 -1.97
C ASN A 139 13.25 11.53 -0.96
N GLY A 140 11.96 11.35 -1.30
CA GLY A 140 10.83 11.86 -0.53
C GLY A 140 9.60 10.95 -0.60
N GLY A 141 8.69 11.05 0.37
CA GLY A 141 7.49 10.20 0.47
C GLY A 141 6.24 10.72 -0.26
N GLY A 142 6.31 11.83 -0.99
CA GLY A 142 5.13 12.52 -1.55
C GLY A 142 4.32 11.68 -2.56
N TRP A 143 5.00 10.86 -3.37
CA TRP A 143 4.39 9.99 -4.38
C TRP A 143 3.49 8.90 -3.79
N THR A 144 3.73 8.52 -2.53
CA THR A 144 3.06 7.37 -1.89
C THR A 144 1.54 7.55 -1.85
N GLN A 145 1.04 8.77 -1.72
CA GLN A 145 -0.40 9.04 -1.64
C GLN A 145 -1.15 8.62 -2.92
N ASN A 146 -0.56 8.91 -4.09
CA ASN A 146 -1.11 8.51 -5.38
C ASN A 146 -1.14 6.99 -5.54
N ILE A 147 -0.06 6.31 -5.15
CA ILE A 147 0.02 4.86 -5.29
C ILE A 147 -0.90 4.16 -4.29
N ILE A 148 -0.96 4.62 -3.04
CA ILE A 148 -1.88 4.07 -2.04
C ILE A 148 -3.34 4.28 -2.48
N HIS A 149 -3.71 5.46 -2.96
CA HIS A 149 -5.07 5.70 -3.42
C HIS A 149 -5.47 4.72 -4.54
N ARG A 150 -4.58 4.49 -5.51
CA ARG A 150 -4.79 3.51 -6.59
C ARG A 150 -4.87 2.07 -6.06
N LEU A 151 -3.97 1.67 -5.15
CA LEU A 151 -3.98 0.35 -4.50
C LEU A 151 -5.20 0.12 -3.59
N LEU A 152 -5.74 1.17 -2.98
CA LEU A 152 -6.97 1.11 -2.19
C LEU A 152 -8.24 1.18 -3.06
N SER A 153 -8.14 1.70 -4.27
CA SER A 153 -9.26 1.72 -5.21
C SER A 153 -9.37 0.41 -5.98
N TYR A 154 -8.24 -0.16 -6.39
CA TYR A 154 -8.17 -1.44 -7.08
C TYR A 154 -8.59 -2.60 -6.15
N ARG A 155 -9.55 -3.41 -6.58
CA ARG A 155 -10.10 -4.51 -5.76
C ARG A 155 -10.24 -5.79 -6.60
N PRO A 156 -9.14 -6.51 -6.86
CA PRO A 156 -9.12 -7.63 -7.80
C PRO A 156 -10.13 -8.74 -7.46
N LEU A 157 -10.37 -9.05 -6.18
CA LEU A 157 -11.35 -10.07 -5.81
C LEU A 157 -12.82 -9.68 -6.05
N ILE A 158 -13.10 -8.39 -6.19
CA ILE A 158 -14.46 -7.85 -6.44
C ILE A 158 -14.62 -7.50 -7.92
N GLU A 159 -13.56 -6.95 -8.51
CA GLU A 159 -13.52 -6.39 -9.85
C GLU A 159 -13.06 -7.39 -10.90
N ALA A 160 -12.72 -8.63 -10.50
CA ALA A 160 -12.27 -9.69 -11.40
C ALA A 160 -13.27 -9.86 -12.55
N ALA A 161 -12.94 -9.22 -13.67
CA ALA A 161 -13.56 -9.50 -14.95
C ALA A 161 -13.07 -10.88 -15.40
N GLU A 162 -13.87 -11.57 -16.22
CA GLU A 162 -13.60 -12.91 -16.78
C GLU A 162 -12.28 -13.01 -17.58
N ASN A 163 -11.48 -11.93 -17.70
CA ASN A 163 -10.33 -11.78 -18.59
C ASN A 163 -8.99 -11.42 -17.88
N GLU A 164 -8.84 -11.57 -16.55
CA GLU A 164 -7.56 -11.26 -15.88
C GLU A 164 -6.57 -12.44 -15.91
N TYR A 165 -5.36 -12.19 -16.43
CA TYR A 165 -4.29 -13.17 -16.66
C TYR A 165 -3.55 -13.62 -15.40
N LEU A 166 -3.62 -12.84 -14.32
CA LEU A 166 -3.19 -13.26 -13.00
C LEU A 166 -4.44 -13.69 -12.24
N ILE A 167 -4.41 -14.85 -11.58
CA ILE A 167 -5.54 -15.29 -10.75
C ILE A 167 -5.81 -14.17 -9.73
N PRO A 168 -7.06 -13.70 -9.56
CA PRO A 168 -7.41 -12.56 -8.69
C PRO A 168 -6.78 -12.62 -7.29
N ASN A 169 -6.57 -13.83 -6.79
CA ASN A 169 -5.91 -14.09 -5.52
C ASN A 169 -4.46 -13.60 -5.45
N ALA A 170 -3.69 -13.76 -6.52
CA ALA A 170 -2.30 -13.32 -6.57
C ALA A 170 -2.23 -11.80 -6.76
N GLN A 171 -3.18 -11.20 -7.49
CA GLN A 171 -3.28 -9.74 -7.60
C GLN A 171 -3.59 -9.12 -6.23
N GLU A 172 -4.50 -9.73 -5.48
CA GLU A 172 -4.83 -9.28 -4.12
C GLU A 172 -3.62 -9.41 -3.18
N ALA A 173 -2.92 -10.54 -3.21
CA ALA A 173 -1.70 -10.72 -2.42
C ALA A 173 -0.63 -9.67 -2.77
N CYS A 174 -0.46 -9.36 -4.06
CA CYS A 174 0.48 -8.32 -4.50
C CYS A 174 0.02 -6.91 -4.10
N ARG A 175 -1.28 -6.62 -4.20
CA ARG A 175 -1.86 -5.33 -3.78
C ARG A 175 -1.63 -5.08 -2.30
N LEU A 176 -1.89 -6.09 -1.46
CA LEU A 176 -1.64 -6.04 -0.02
C LEU A 176 -0.13 -5.93 0.28
N GLY A 177 0.70 -6.71 -0.42
CA GLY A 177 2.16 -6.60 -0.32
C GLY A 177 2.69 -5.22 -0.68
N ALA A 178 2.16 -4.60 -1.74
CA ALA A 178 2.51 -3.23 -2.13
C ALA A 178 2.10 -2.19 -1.08
N LEU A 179 0.91 -2.33 -0.48
CA LEU A 179 0.50 -1.45 0.63
C LEU A 179 1.44 -1.60 1.83
N LEU A 180 1.81 -2.83 2.19
CA LEU A 180 2.75 -3.11 3.28
C LEU A 180 4.16 -2.56 2.97
N TYR A 181 4.62 -2.67 1.73
CA TYR A 181 5.90 -2.12 1.28
C TYR A 181 5.98 -0.60 1.45
N ILE A 182 4.87 0.12 1.31
CA ILE A 182 4.84 1.58 1.47
C ILE A 182 4.87 2.00 2.95
N ALA A 183 4.46 1.15 3.90
CA ALA A 183 4.48 1.46 5.33
C ALA A 183 5.83 1.96 5.86
N PRO A 184 6.97 1.28 5.62
CA PRO A 184 8.27 1.74 6.10
C PRO A 184 8.70 3.06 5.45
N ILE A 185 8.29 3.31 4.20
CA ILE A 185 8.53 4.58 3.50
C ILE A 185 7.80 5.72 4.21
N TRP A 186 6.52 5.50 4.57
CA TRP A 186 5.75 6.45 5.38
C TRP A 186 6.40 6.72 6.75
N ARG A 187 6.86 5.67 7.45
CA ARG A 187 7.55 5.82 8.74
C ARG A 187 8.82 6.66 8.60
N LYS A 188 9.65 6.38 7.58
CA LYS A 188 10.90 7.12 7.31
C LYS A 188 10.64 8.60 7.06
N PHE A 189 9.59 8.95 6.32
CA PHE A 189 9.24 10.33 6.00
C PHE A 189 8.29 10.99 7.02
N GLY A 190 8.20 10.46 8.24
CA GLY A 190 7.56 11.13 9.38
C GLY A 190 6.05 10.91 9.52
N ALA A 191 5.44 10.06 8.70
CA ALA A 191 4.05 9.66 8.88
C ALA A 191 3.98 8.54 9.93
N ALA A 192 3.95 8.88 11.22
CA ALA A 192 3.83 7.93 12.32
C ALA A 192 2.62 8.27 13.22
N PRO A 193 1.85 7.28 13.72
CA PRO A 193 2.02 5.84 13.52
C PRO A 193 1.59 5.38 12.11
N VAL A 194 2.11 4.22 11.67
CA VAL A 194 1.58 3.49 10.50
C VAL A 194 1.12 2.12 10.97
N VAL A 195 -0.20 1.92 10.99
CA VAL A 195 -0.83 0.68 11.45
C VAL A 195 -1.01 -0.25 10.25
N THR A 196 -0.37 -1.42 10.31
CA THR A 196 -0.37 -2.43 9.23
C THR A 196 -1.05 -3.74 9.62
N THR A 197 -1.53 -3.87 10.85
CA THR A 197 -2.08 -5.12 11.41
C THR A 197 -3.18 -5.75 10.56
N VAL A 198 -4.11 -4.95 10.03
CA VAL A 198 -5.19 -5.43 9.16
C VAL A 198 -4.64 -5.93 7.82
N LEU A 199 -3.73 -5.18 7.21
CA LEU A 199 -3.10 -5.54 5.92
C LEU A 199 -2.30 -6.84 6.04
N VAL A 200 -1.47 -6.96 7.08
CA VAL A 200 -0.68 -8.18 7.37
C VAL A 200 -1.60 -9.38 7.54
N ARG A 201 -2.67 -9.24 8.35
CA ARG A 201 -3.63 -10.33 8.60
C ARG A 201 -4.37 -10.74 7.33
N LYS A 202 -4.82 -9.78 6.52
CA LYS A 202 -5.48 -10.04 5.22
C LYS A 202 -4.53 -10.75 4.26
N LEU A 203 -3.26 -10.31 4.18
CA LEU A 203 -2.27 -10.94 3.32
C LEU A 203 -2.02 -12.40 3.72
N LEU A 204 -1.83 -12.66 5.02
CA LEU A 204 -1.64 -14.03 5.51
C LEU A 204 -2.86 -14.90 5.19
N ALA A 205 -4.07 -14.42 5.46
CA ALA A 205 -5.30 -15.14 5.14
C ALA A 205 -5.39 -15.44 3.63
N GLN A 206 -5.07 -14.46 2.79
CA GLN A 206 -5.12 -14.58 1.34
C GLN A 206 -4.16 -15.64 0.80
N ILE A 207 -2.95 -15.73 1.37
CA ILE A 207 -1.96 -16.72 0.96
C ILE A 207 -2.34 -18.13 1.45
N LEU A 208 -2.97 -18.25 2.62
CA LEU A 208 -3.36 -19.54 3.19
C LEU A 208 -4.61 -20.15 2.53
N VAL A 209 -5.58 -19.33 2.13
CA VAL A 209 -6.87 -19.81 1.60
C VAL A 209 -6.78 -20.20 0.13
N ALA A 210 -5.87 -19.59 -0.64
CA ALA A 210 -5.72 -19.83 -2.06
C ALA A 210 -4.36 -20.48 -2.34
N PRO A 211 -4.27 -21.82 -2.51
CA PRO A 211 -3.09 -22.42 -3.13
C PRO A 211 -2.97 -21.86 -4.55
N MET A 212 -2.05 -20.91 -4.71
CA MET A 212 -1.81 -20.20 -5.96
C MET A 212 -0.61 -20.82 -6.66
N ASP A 213 -0.77 -21.20 -7.91
CA ASP A 213 0.38 -21.43 -8.78
C ASP A 213 0.87 -20.08 -9.31
N TRP A 214 2.03 -19.65 -8.81
CA TRP A 214 2.68 -18.43 -9.27
C TRP A 214 3.49 -18.66 -10.54
N GLY A 215 3.84 -19.90 -10.88
CA GLY A 215 4.73 -20.26 -12.00
C GLY A 215 5.99 -19.38 -12.06
N GLU A 216 6.17 -18.67 -13.18
CA GLU A 216 7.29 -17.74 -13.40
C GLU A 216 7.29 -16.53 -12.45
N LEU A 217 6.19 -16.25 -11.75
CA LEU A 217 6.08 -15.17 -10.77
C LEU A 217 6.47 -15.62 -9.35
N GLY A 218 7.18 -16.75 -9.22
CA GLY A 218 7.69 -17.22 -7.93
C GLY A 218 8.50 -16.15 -7.20
N LEU A 219 9.31 -15.37 -7.92
CA LEU A 219 10.07 -14.28 -7.30
C LEU A 219 9.17 -13.16 -6.72
N LEU A 220 8.05 -12.86 -7.39
CA LEU A 220 7.05 -11.92 -6.85
C LEU A 220 6.37 -12.49 -5.59
N ARG A 221 6.07 -13.80 -5.57
CA ARG A 221 5.58 -14.48 -4.36
C ARG A 221 6.56 -14.34 -3.20
N ALA A 222 7.84 -14.62 -3.45
CA ALA A 222 8.90 -14.50 -2.45
C ALA A 222 9.00 -13.07 -1.91
N TRP A 223 8.89 -12.07 -2.79
CA TRP A 223 8.85 -10.66 -2.41
C TRP A 223 7.63 -10.32 -1.52
N VAL A 224 6.43 -10.77 -1.89
CA VAL A 224 5.21 -10.54 -1.10
C VAL A 224 5.34 -11.16 0.30
N LEU A 225 5.87 -12.39 0.39
CA LEU A 225 6.11 -13.07 1.67
C LEU A 225 7.15 -12.34 2.53
N ALA A 226 8.24 -11.87 1.91
CA ALA A 226 9.28 -11.11 2.60
C ALA A 226 8.73 -9.81 3.17
N VAL A 227 8.01 -9.02 2.38
CA VAL A 227 7.39 -7.76 2.85
C VAL A 227 6.35 -8.03 3.95
N GLY A 228 5.55 -9.09 3.80
CA GLY A 228 4.62 -9.54 4.85
C GLY A 228 5.32 -9.88 6.17
N ALA A 229 6.47 -10.56 6.10
CA ALA A 229 7.29 -10.86 7.28
C ALA A 229 7.89 -9.58 7.89
N LEU A 230 8.40 -8.66 7.07
CA LEU A 230 9.02 -7.42 7.55
C LEU A 230 8.03 -6.56 8.35
N GLU A 231 6.77 -6.49 7.90
CA GLU A 231 5.72 -5.73 8.58
C GLU A 231 5.00 -6.50 9.68
N ALA A 232 5.19 -7.81 9.77
CA ALA A 232 4.63 -8.61 10.87
C ALA A 232 5.41 -8.38 12.16
N GLU A 233 4.68 -8.10 13.24
CA GLU A 233 5.20 -8.14 14.60
C GLU A 233 5.83 -9.50 14.92
N ASN A 234 6.81 -9.50 15.82
CA ASN A 234 7.44 -10.73 16.30
C ASN A 234 6.38 -11.66 16.87
N GLY A 235 6.31 -12.89 16.35
CA GLY A 235 5.36 -13.89 16.84
C GLY A 235 4.89 -14.85 15.77
N HIS A 236 3.67 -15.36 15.93
CA HIS A 236 3.11 -16.40 15.08
C HIS A 236 2.98 -15.97 13.61
N VAL A 237 2.54 -14.75 13.36
CA VAL A 237 2.32 -14.24 11.99
C VAL A 237 3.64 -14.10 11.24
N PHE A 238 4.67 -13.51 11.87
CA PHE A 238 6.03 -13.44 11.32
C PHE A 238 6.54 -14.84 10.97
N ARG A 239 6.44 -15.78 11.92
CA ARG A 239 6.90 -17.16 11.72
C ARG A 239 6.20 -17.82 10.52
N LYS A 240 4.89 -17.63 10.36
CA LYS A 240 4.16 -18.18 9.22
C LYS A 240 4.68 -17.64 7.89
N PHE A 241 4.96 -16.34 7.80
CA PHE A 241 5.57 -15.78 6.59
C PHE A 241 6.96 -16.36 6.32
N THR A 242 7.81 -16.47 7.34
CA THR A 242 9.17 -17.02 7.18
C THR A 242 9.17 -18.50 6.83
N GLU A 243 8.29 -19.31 7.43
CA GLU A 243 8.09 -20.73 7.07
C GLU A 243 7.67 -20.87 5.60
N MET A 244 6.66 -20.12 5.16
CA MET A 244 6.20 -20.15 3.77
C MET A 244 7.26 -19.66 2.79
N LEU A 245 8.06 -18.66 3.17
CA LEU A 245 9.17 -18.16 2.36
C LEU A 245 10.28 -19.20 2.28
N ALA A 246 10.72 -19.78 3.40
CA ALA A 246 11.74 -20.82 3.41
C ALA A 246 11.32 -22.02 2.55
N GLN A 247 10.09 -22.51 2.70
CA GLN A 247 9.53 -23.58 1.88
C GLN A 247 9.60 -23.23 0.37
N HIS A 248 9.22 -22.00 0.01
CA HIS A 248 9.27 -21.53 -1.37
C HIS A 248 10.71 -21.47 -1.94
N LEU A 249 11.70 -21.16 -1.11
CA LEU A 249 13.11 -21.12 -1.44
C LEU A 249 13.71 -22.53 -1.59
N ILE A 250 13.35 -23.46 -0.71
CA ILE A 250 13.76 -24.88 -0.77
C ILE A 250 13.28 -25.51 -2.09
N GLU A 251 12.02 -25.28 -2.46
CA GLU A 251 11.44 -25.73 -3.75
C GLU A 251 12.20 -25.21 -4.98
N ARG A 252 13.01 -24.15 -4.82
CA ARG A 252 13.80 -23.52 -5.88
C ARG A 252 15.30 -23.73 -5.71
N HIS A 253 15.72 -24.61 -4.80
CA HIS A 253 17.12 -24.90 -4.50
C HIS A 253 17.94 -23.65 -4.14
N VAL A 254 17.31 -22.70 -3.44
CA VAL A 254 17.97 -21.56 -2.83
C VAL A 254 18.44 -21.98 -1.43
N LEU A 255 19.74 -21.83 -1.17
CA LEU A 255 20.39 -22.34 0.03
C LEU A 255 20.57 -21.29 1.13
N SER A 256 20.44 -20.01 0.79
CA SER A 256 20.56 -18.92 1.78
C SER A 256 19.81 -17.65 1.38
N TRP A 257 19.58 -16.78 2.36
CA TRP A 257 19.01 -15.45 2.14
C TRP A 257 19.88 -14.61 1.18
N GLU A 258 21.20 -14.67 1.33
CA GLU A 258 22.17 -13.91 0.53
C GLU A 258 22.11 -14.27 -0.95
N GLN A 259 21.74 -15.52 -1.27
CA GLN A 259 21.57 -15.98 -2.65
C GLN A 259 20.33 -15.34 -3.31
N ILE A 260 19.21 -15.20 -2.58
CA ILE A 260 17.95 -14.72 -3.16
C ILE A 260 17.76 -13.21 -3.03
N PHE A 261 18.36 -12.58 -2.00
CA PHE A 261 18.16 -11.16 -1.71
C PHE A 261 18.41 -10.22 -2.90
N PRO A 262 19.49 -10.38 -3.71
CA PRO A 262 19.68 -9.55 -4.89
C PRO A 262 18.53 -9.64 -5.90
N SER A 263 17.88 -10.80 -5.98
CA SER A 263 16.72 -11.01 -6.85
C SER A 263 15.46 -10.37 -6.27
N LEU A 264 15.26 -10.45 -4.95
CA LEU A 264 14.17 -9.75 -4.26
C LEU A 264 14.32 -8.24 -4.38
N GLU A 265 15.55 -7.75 -4.30
CA GLU A 265 15.89 -6.35 -4.47
C GLU A 265 15.50 -5.85 -5.87
N ALA A 266 15.74 -6.68 -6.89
CA ALA A 266 15.38 -6.38 -8.28
C ALA A 266 13.87 -6.41 -8.57
N VAL A 267 13.02 -6.89 -7.63
CA VAL A 267 11.57 -6.76 -7.74
C VAL A 267 11.16 -5.33 -7.46
N ILE A 268 11.16 -4.93 -6.18
CA ILE A 268 10.93 -3.57 -5.66
C ILE A 268 11.56 -3.47 -4.27
N TRP A 269 12.59 -2.66 -4.06
CA TRP A 269 13.22 -2.57 -2.74
C TRP A 269 13.86 -1.21 -2.49
N MET A 270 13.51 -0.58 -1.38
CA MET A 270 14.12 0.69 -0.97
C MET A 270 15.01 0.43 0.23
N LYS A 271 16.29 0.10 -0.04
CA LYS A 271 17.30 -0.28 0.97
C LYS A 271 17.30 0.64 2.18
N GLU A 272 17.26 1.96 1.96
CA GLU A 272 17.30 2.94 3.05
C GLU A 272 16.08 2.92 3.97
N SER A 273 14.92 2.47 3.49
CA SER A 273 13.68 2.41 4.28
C SER A 273 13.48 1.07 4.97
N LEU A 274 14.15 0.02 4.48
CA LEU A 274 14.05 -1.34 4.99
C LEU A 274 15.29 -1.78 5.80
N ALA A 275 16.32 -0.94 5.83
CA ALA A 275 17.54 -1.16 6.60
C ALA A 275 17.23 -1.47 8.08
N GLY A 276 17.78 -2.58 8.58
CA GLY A 276 17.60 -3.07 9.95
C GLY A 276 16.49 -4.10 10.12
N ALA A 277 15.37 -3.99 9.40
CA ALA A 277 14.31 -5.01 9.43
C ALA A 277 14.72 -6.30 8.69
N GLU A 278 15.59 -6.15 7.69
CA GLU A 278 16.20 -7.23 6.90
C GLU A 278 17.00 -8.23 7.75
N GLY A 279 17.74 -7.77 8.76
CA GLY A 279 18.63 -8.64 9.55
C GLY A 279 17.85 -9.76 10.24
N ARG A 280 16.73 -9.41 10.88
CA ARG A 280 15.81 -10.37 11.51
C ARG A 280 15.24 -11.37 10.51
N LEU A 281 14.86 -10.91 9.32
CA LEU A 281 14.32 -11.79 8.28
C LEU A 281 15.40 -12.74 7.76
N SER A 282 16.61 -12.24 7.48
CA SER A 282 17.76 -13.03 7.06
C SER A 282 18.09 -14.13 8.05
N GLU A 283 18.21 -13.80 9.34
CA GLU A 283 18.49 -14.77 10.41
C GLU A 283 17.43 -15.87 10.47
N ALA A 284 16.15 -15.50 10.43
CA ALA A 284 15.05 -16.46 10.47
C ALA A 284 15.04 -17.39 9.26
N ILE A 285 15.28 -16.87 8.05
CA ILE A 285 15.32 -17.68 6.82
C ILE A 285 16.53 -18.61 6.81
N ASN A 286 17.72 -18.10 7.12
CA ASN A 286 18.93 -18.92 7.15
C ASN A 286 18.82 -20.05 8.18
N HIS A 287 18.21 -19.80 9.34
CA HIS A 287 17.94 -20.85 10.34
C HIS A 287 17.01 -21.94 9.78
N LEU A 288 15.90 -21.57 9.13
CA LEU A 288 14.96 -22.54 8.55
C LEU A 288 15.59 -23.35 7.41
N LEU A 289 16.37 -22.71 6.53
CA LEU A 289 17.04 -23.40 5.42
C LEU A 289 18.11 -24.41 5.87
N GLN A 290 18.68 -24.24 7.07
CA GLN A 290 19.69 -25.14 7.62
C GLN A 290 19.11 -26.31 8.42
N HIS A 291 17.88 -26.19 8.91
CA HIS A 291 17.27 -27.15 9.83
C HIS A 291 16.08 -27.95 9.25
N ASP A 292 15.55 -27.55 8.09
CA ASP A 292 14.47 -28.25 7.37
C ASP A 292 14.95 -28.95 6.06
N LEU A 293 16.25 -29.25 5.95
CA LEU A 293 16.86 -30.15 4.95
C LEU A 293 17.04 -31.58 5.49
#